data_AF-A0A7L5ANZ0-F1
#
_entry.id   AF-A0A7L5ANZ0-F1
#
_cell.length_a   1.000
_cell.length_b   1.000
_cell.length_c   1.000
_cell.angle_alpha   90.00
_cell.angle_beta   90.00
_cell.angle_gamma   90.00
#
_symmetry.space_group_name_H-M   'P 1'
#
loop_
_entity.id
_entity.type
_entity.pdbx_description
1 polymer ?
#
loop_
_entity_poly.entity_id
_entity_poly.type
_entity_poly.pdbx_seq_one_letter_code
_entity_poly.pdbx_strand_id
1 'polypeptide(L)'
;MMTQEPDVYLAVPSTPKRVGTPLPLISVPPTGPPRSSAHEDFYCRQIMLWRRHLDLPEEDITVVGGVPVTTVLRTAFDCAFDEPAHNALAIADAALRLYCRSQPNDHRAYADAEKRARDTWQEWLQRSPHRRGIAQARAVLEAATPLADSPGESVMRWLTLVLGLAAPQVQYRVSDHASMWWLDLCWPEHGIVIEVDGRVKYNTREDAWQEKLRQDAIQAMGWRFIRVTYGEFRDLRALADKILAAFPPGVVASLRPNRVLLRPGTRLESGLCEGSMLGLRRR
;
A
#
# COMPACT_ATOMS: atom_id res chain seq x y z
N MET A 1 6.91 1.62 12.14
CA MET A 1 6.45 2.11 10.83
C MET A 1 6.42 0.91 9.90
N MET A 2 5.29 0.66 9.21
CA MET A 2 5.00 -0.64 8.55
C MET A 2 4.76 -0.56 7.05
N THR A 3 5.29 0.49 6.44
CA THR A 3 6.05 0.35 5.21
C THR A 3 7.44 0.83 5.59
N GLN A 4 8.46 -0.03 5.56
CA GLN A 4 9.82 0.49 5.57
C GLN A 4 9.93 1.44 4.38
N GLU A 5 10.63 2.58 4.52
CA GLU A 5 10.97 3.38 3.34
C GLU A 5 11.52 2.42 2.29
N PRO A 6 11.07 2.44 1.02
CA PRO A 6 11.59 1.52 0.04
C PRO A 6 13.09 1.75 -0.18
N ASP A 7 13.78 0.75 -0.68
CA ASP A 7 15.17 0.93 -1.11
C ASP A 7 15.23 1.81 -2.37
N VAL A 8 16.41 2.37 -2.66
CA VAL A 8 16.60 3.23 -3.82
C VAL A 8 17.02 2.37 -5.01
N TYR A 9 16.34 2.51 -6.14
CA TYR A 9 16.66 1.81 -7.38
C TYR A 9 17.17 2.80 -8.43
N LEU A 10 18.35 2.54 -8.97
CA LEU A 10 19.00 3.34 -9.99
C LEU A 10 19.07 2.57 -11.31
N ALA A 11 18.44 3.12 -12.35
CA ALA A 11 18.66 2.69 -13.72
C ALA A 11 20.05 3.16 -14.17
N VAL A 12 20.83 2.24 -14.75
CA VAL A 12 22.16 2.52 -15.30
C VAL A 12 22.22 2.08 -16.76
N PRO A 13 23.04 2.71 -17.62
CA PRO A 13 23.09 2.45 -19.07
C PRO A 13 23.86 1.18 -19.45
N SER A 14 24.39 0.45 -18.47
CA SER A 14 25.11 -0.82 -18.71
C SER A 14 24.98 -1.73 -17.50
N THR A 15 25.27 -3.03 -17.68
CA THR A 15 25.23 -4.00 -16.59
C THR A 15 26.15 -3.58 -15.44
N PRO A 16 25.60 -3.31 -14.23
CA PRO A 16 26.38 -2.75 -13.15
C PRO A 16 27.36 -3.79 -12.57
N LYS A 17 28.63 -3.39 -12.40
CA LYS A 17 29.63 -4.22 -11.70
C LYS A 17 29.26 -4.48 -10.24
N ARG A 18 28.52 -3.55 -9.60
CA ARG A 18 28.03 -3.66 -8.23
C ARG A 18 26.53 -3.39 -8.19
N VAL A 19 25.76 -4.45 -7.95
CA VAL A 19 24.29 -4.42 -7.97
C VAL A 19 23.72 -3.75 -6.73
N GLY A 20 24.26 -4.01 -5.54
CA GLY A 20 23.77 -3.45 -4.27
C GLY A 20 24.84 -2.69 -3.49
N THR A 21 24.49 -1.56 -2.88
CA THR A 21 25.38 -0.81 -1.98
C THR A 21 24.56 -0.22 -0.83
N PRO A 22 24.94 -0.44 0.44
CA PRO A 22 24.31 0.28 1.54
C PRO A 22 24.58 1.79 1.40
N LEU A 23 23.54 2.60 1.51
CA LEU A 23 23.68 4.05 1.60
C LEU A 23 24.11 4.45 3.03
N PRO A 24 24.71 5.63 3.22
CA PRO A 24 24.95 6.15 4.56
C PRO A 24 23.65 6.20 5.37
N LEU A 25 23.74 5.91 6.66
CA LEU A 25 22.63 6.09 7.58
C LEU A 25 22.32 7.58 7.71
N ILE A 26 21.13 7.96 7.29
CA ILE A 26 20.61 9.33 7.36
C ILE A 26 19.32 9.28 8.18
N SER A 27 19.27 10.07 9.25
CA SER A 27 18.07 10.33 10.03
C SER A 27 17.30 11.47 9.40
N VAL A 28 16.03 11.25 9.08
CA VAL A 28 15.12 12.27 8.57
C VAL A 28 14.05 12.56 9.62
N PRO A 29 14.27 13.54 10.51
CA PRO A 29 13.28 13.86 11.55
C PRO A 29 12.02 14.49 10.93
N PRO A 30 10.86 14.44 11.62
CA PRO A 30 9.62 15.07 11.15
C PRO A 30 9.75 16.58 10.96
N THR A 31 10.67 17.21 11.69
CA THR A 31 11.00 18.63 11.60
C THR A 31 12.50 18.84 11.60
N GLY A 32 12.97 19.75 10.75
CA GLY A 32 14.39 20.08 10.59
C GLY A 32 15.09 19.30 9.46
N PRO A 33 16.37 19.60 9.21
CA PRO A 33 17.12 18.99 8.11
C PRO A 33 17.52 17.54 8.42
N PRO A 34 17.67 16.69 7.39
CA PRO A 34 18.29 15.37 7.53
C PRO A 34 19.69 15.43 8.14
N ARG A 35 20.06 14.42 8.93
CA ARG A 35 21.37 14.33 9.61
C ARG A 35 21.97 12.95 9.41
N SER A 36 23.30 12.84 9.35
CA SER A 36 23.95 11.53 9.38
C SER A 36 23.76 10.89 10.76
N SER A 37 23.55 9.57 10.79
CA SER A 37 23.48 8.77 12.00
C SER A 37 24.52 7.65 11.97
N ALA A 38 24.94 7.18 13.14
CA ALA A 38 25.80 5.99 13.30
C ALA A 38 24.99 4.73 13.59
N HIS A 39 23.72 4.87 13.98
CA HIS A 39 22.86 3.78 14.42
C HIS A 39 21.47 3.89 13.77
N GLU A 40 20.84 2.73 13.59
CA GLU A 40 19.44 2.70 13.21
C GLU A 40 18.56 3.11 14.39
N ASP A 41 17.54 3.89 14.11
CA ASP A 41 16.52 4.29 15.05
C ASP A 41 15.16 4.43 14.33
N PHE A 42 14.20 5.10 14.96
CA PHE A 42 12.87 5.28 14.39
C PHE A 42 12.85 6.12 13.10
N TYR A 43 13.80 7.05 12.93
CA TYR A 43 13.90 7.97 11.79
C TYR A 43 15.08 7.65 10.87
N CYS A 44 15.83 6.59 11.17
CA CYS A 44 17.04 6.21 10.45
C CYS A 44 17.11 4.69 10.31
N ARG A 45 17.13 4.19 9.07
CA ARG A 45 17.35 2.77 8.76
C ARG A 45 18.41 2.61 7.69
N GLN A 46 18.99 1.41 7.59
CA GLN A 46 19.87 1.08 6.47
C GLN A 46 19.09 0.97 5.16
N ILE A 47 19.23 1.97 4.29
CA ILE A 47 18.70 1.95 2.93
C ILE A 47 19.74 1.32 2.00
N MET A 48 19.30 0.50 1.06
CA MET A 48 20.15 -0.03 0.00
C MET A 48 19.92 0.73 -1.31
N LEU A 49 21.00 0.94 -2.05
CA LEU A 49 20.99 1.40 -3.43
C LEU A 49 21.20 0.21 -4.37
N TRP A 50 20.19 -0.07 -5.17
CA TRP A 50 20.18 -1.12 -6.18
C TRP A 50 20.38 -0.54 -7.56
N ARG A 51 21.32 -1.09 -8.31
CA ARG A 51 21.59 -0.69 -9.68
C ARG A 51 21.10 -1.77 -10.62
N ARG A 52 20.38 -1.38 -11.66
CA ARG A 52 19.92 -2.28 -12.72
C ARG A 52 20.12 -1.65 -14.07
N HIS A 53 20.55 -2.47 -15.03
CA HIS A 53 20.53 -2.07 -16.44
C HIS A 53 19.07 -2.00 -16.87
N LEU A 54 18.64 -0.82 -17.29
CA LEU A 54 17.26 -0.56 -17.70
C LEU A 54 17.25 0.56 -18.72
N ASP A 55 16.77 0.24 -19.91
CA ASP A 55 16.49 1.24 -20.93
C ASP A 55 15.15 1.89 -20.60
N LEU A 56 15.21 3.17 -20.23
CA LEU A 56 14.05 4.00 -19.91
C LEU A 56 13.81 4.97 -21.07
N PRO A 57 12.61 5.00 -21.65
CA PRO A 57 12.27 6.02 -22.63
C PRO A 57 12.13 7.38 -21.94
N GLU A 58 12.34 8.48 -22.67
CA GLU A 58 12.35 9.83 -22.08
C GLU A 58 11.02 10.19 -21.40
N GLU A 59 9.88 9.72 -21.94
CA GLU A 59 8.55 9.94 -21.36
C GLU A 59 8.36 9.28 -19.98
N ASP A 60 9.19 8.29 -19.63
CA ASP A 60 9.16 7.62 -18.34
C ASP A 60 10.04 8.31 -17.30
N ILE A 61 10.71 9.40 -17.66
CA ILE A 61 11.62 10.16 -16.80
C ILE A 61 11.03 11.54 -16.52
N THR A 62 11.08 11.95 -15.25
CA THR A 62 10.73 13.30 -14.79
C THR A 62 11.78 13.81 -13.80
N VAL A 63 11.64 15.05 -13.34
CA VAL A 63 12.60 15.68 -12.42
C VAL A 63 11.90 16.10 -11.14
N VAL A 64 12.41 15.62 -10.01
CA VAL A 64 11.96 16.03 -8.66
C VAL A 64 13.16 16.57 -7.90
N GLY A 65 13.09 17.82 -7.46
CA GLY A 65 14.20 18.45 -6.71
C GLY A 65 15.53 18.48 -7.47
N GLY A 66 15.49 18.57 -8.81
CA GLY A 66 16.69 18.55 -9.67
C GLY A 66 17.27 17.15 -9.94
N VAL A 67 16.65 16.08 -9.42
CA VAL A 67 17.08 14.70 -9.64
C VAL A 67 16.19 14.03 -10.69
N PRO A 68 16.75 13.43 -11.76
CA PRO A 68 16.00 12.60 -12.68
C PRO A 68 15.47 11.35 -11.99
N VAL A 69 14.17 11.14 -12.06
CA VAL A 69 13.45 10.01 -11.45
C VAL A 69 12.44 9.45 -12.44
N THR A 70 11.94 8.25 -12.21
CA THR A 70 10.84 7.69 -13.01
C THR A 70 9.54 8.47 -12.76
N THR A 71 8.67 8.56 -13.77
CA THR A 71 7.31 9.10 -13.58
C THR A 71 6.54 8.29 -12.53
N VAL A 72 5.46 8.86 -12.00
CA VAL A 72 4.69 8.23 -10.91
C VAL A 72 4.15 6.84 -11.31
N LEU A 73 3.62 6.70 -12.53
CA LEU A 73 3.13 5.42 -13.04
C LEU A 73 4.27 4.42 -13.26
N ARG A 74 5.40 4.88 -13.81
CA ARG A 74 6.57 4.02 -14.04
C ARG A 74 7.16 3.52 -12.73
N THR A 75 7.26 4.40 -11.73
CA THR A 75 7.72 4.06 -10.39
C THR A 75 6.87 2.95 -9.77
N ALA A 76 5.54 3.10 -9.79
CA ALA A 76 4.63 2.07 -9.28
C ALA A 76 4.71 0.76 -10.05
N PHE A 77 4.81 0.81 -11.38
CA PHE A 77 5.01 -0.37 -12.21
C PHE A 77 6.27 -1.13 -11.80
N ASP A 78 7.39 -0.43 -11.60
CA ASP A 78 8.64 -1.05 -11.21
C ASP A 78 8.60 -1.61 -9.78
N CYS A 79 8.04 -0.85 -8.83
CA CYS A 79 7.83 -1.32 -7.45
C CYS A 79 6.92 -2.55 -7.37
N ALA A 80 5.97 -2.72 -8.30
CA ALA A 80 5.09 -3.89 -8.33
C ALA A 80 5.85 -5.23 -8.44
N PHE A 81 7.04 -5.21 -9.03
CA PHE A 81 7.93 -6.39 -9.12
C PHE A 81 8.94 -6.46 -7.97
N ASP A 82 9.49 -5.30 -7.58
CA ASP A 82 10.72 -5.25 -6.78
C ASP A 82 10.39 -5.18 -5.27
N GLU A 83 9.28 -4.54 -4.90
CA GLU A 83 8.83 -4.39 -3.52
C GLU A 83 8.01 -5.61 -3.03
N PRO A 84 7.94 -5.84 -1.70
CA PRO A 84 6.96 -6.75 -1.15
C PRO A 84 5.53 -6.32 -1.49
N ALA A 85 4.63 -7.28 -1.72
CA ALA A 85 3.27 -7.02 -2.20
C ALA A 85 2.49 -5.97 -1.38
N HIS A 86 2.65 -5.92 -0.05
CA HIS A 86 2.00 -4.90 0.78
C HIS A 86 2.52 -3.48 0.51
N ASN A 87 3.84 -3.31 0.38
CA ASN A 87 4.47 -2.04 0.02
C ASN A 87 4.10 -1.66 -1.41
N ALA A 88 4.21 -2.62 -2.33
CA ALA A 88 3.91 -2.45 -3.74
C ALA A 88 2.47 -1.98 -3.96
N LEU A 89 1.50 -2.55 -3.23
CA LEU A 89 0.11 -2.12 -3.30
C LEU A 89 -0.10 -0.70 -2.77
N ALA A 90 0.53 -0.35 -1.63
CA ALA A 90 0.48 1.00 -1.09
C ALA A 90 1.10 2.04 -2.05
N ILE A 91 2.21 1.70 -2.71
CA ILE A 91 2.85 2.55 -3.72
C ILE A 91 1.96 2.67 -4.96
N ALA A 92 1.37 1.57 -5.44
CA ALA A 92 0.50 1.58 -6.61
C ALA A 92 -0.79 2.40 -6.38
N ASP A 93 -1.41 2.27 -5.20
CA ASP A 93 -2.56 3.08 -4.80
C ASP A 93 -2.23 4.58 -4.76
N ALA A 94 -1.12 4.92 -4.09
CA ALA A 94 -0.66 6.31 -4.00
C ALA A 94 -0.34 6.89 -5.39
N ALA A 95 0.32 6.12 -6.24
CA ALA A 95 0.65 6.53 -7.60
C ALA A 95 -0.59 6.76 -8.47
N LEU A 96 -1.57 5.85 -8.42
CA LEU A 96 -2.81 5.96 -9.16
C LEU A 96 -3.61 7.19 -8.66
N ARG A 97 -3.68 7.39 -7.34
CA ARG A 97 -4.31 8.57 -6.73
C ARG A 97 -3.67 9.88 -7.17
N LEU A 98 -2.33 9.97 -7.17
CA LEU A 98 -1.59 11.16 -7.64
C LEU A 98 -1.80 11.40 -9.14
N TYR A 99 -1.79 10.35 -9.95
CA TYR A 99 -2.01 10.45 -11.39
C TYR A 99 -3.42 10.96 -11.70
N CYS A 100 -4.45 10.42 -11.03
CA CYS A 100 -5.83 10.85 -11.21
C CYS A 100 -6.10 12.27 -10.67
N ARG A 101 -5.47 12.66 -9.56
CA ARG A 101 -5.59 14.03 -8.99
C ARG A 101 -4.87 15.11 -9.80
N SER A 102 -3.91 14.72 -10.63
CA SER A 102 -3.19 15.64 -11.51
C SER A 102 -4.04 16.08 -12.72
N GLN A 103 -5.26 15.55 -12.85
CA GLN A 103 -6.23 15.91 -13.88
C GLN A 103 -7.12 17.07 -13.42
N PRO A 104 -7.79 17.79 -14.35
CA PRO A 104 -8.80 18.78 -13.99
C PRO A 104 -9.87 18.18 -13.06
N ASN A 105 -10.42 19.00 -12.15
CA ASN A 105 -11.45 18.62 -11.17
C ASN A 105 -12.81 18.32 -11.83
N ASP A 106 -12.88 17.26 -12.63
CA ASP A 106 -14.08 16.65 -13.20
C ASP A 106 -14.03 15.15 -12.93
N HIS A 107 -15.14 14.59 -12.42
CA HIS A 107 -15.30 13.16 -12.17
C HIS A 107 -15.07 12.32 -13.43
N ARG A 108 -15.47 12.81 -14.61
CA ARG A 108 -15.21 12.10 -15.88
C ARG A 108 -13.71 12.04 -16.17
N ALA A 109 -13.00 13.15 -16.03
CA ALA A 109 -11.56 13.22 -16.22
C ALA A 109 -10.79 12.30 -15.26
N TYR A 110 -11.29 12.14 -14.02
CA TYR A 110 -10.72 11.21 -13.04
C TYR A 110 -10.86 9.75 -13.49
N ALA A 111 -12.06 9.32 -13.87
CA ALA A 111 -12.32 7.95 -14.34
C ALA A 111 -11.53 7.64 -15.62
N ASP A 112 -11.47 8.58 -16.56
CA ASP A 112 -10.70 8.45 -17.80
C ASP A 112 -9.20 8.34 -17.52
N ALA A 113 -8.69 9.06 -16.52
CA ALA A 113 -7.29 8.96 -16.12
C ALA A 113 -6.96 7.65 -15.44
N GLU A 114 -7.82 7.17 -14.54
CA GLU A 114 -7.64 5.84 -13.97
C GLU A 114 -7.57 4.78 -15.08
N LYS A 115 -8.49 4.86 -16.05
CA LYS A 115 -8.49 3.95 -17.21
C LYS A 115 -7.18 4.04 -17.99
N ARG A 116 -6.71 5.25 -18.34
CA ARG A 116 -5.43 5.44 -19.04
C ARG A 116 -4.25 4.85 -18.29
N ALA A 117 -4.16 5.09 -16.97
CA ALA A 117 -3.09 4.55 -16.15
C ALA A 117 -3.09 3.01 -16.15
N ARG A 118 -4.28 2.40 -16.05
CA ARG A 118 -4.44 0.94 -16.11
C ARG A 118 -4.07 0.39 -17.49
N ASP A 119 -4.49 1.04 -18.58
CA ASP A 119 -4.14 0.66 -19.94
C ASP A 119 -2.61 0.71 -20.14
N THR A 120 -1.95 1.77 -19.69
CA THR A 120 -0.47 1.89 -19.72
C THR A 120 0.21 0.75 -18.95
N TRP A 121 -0.24 0.44 -17.73
CA TRP A 121 0.33 -0.68 -16.97
C TRP A 121 0.12 -2.04 -17.66
N GLN A 122 -1.05 -2.26 -18.29
CA GLN A 122 -1.31 -3.48 -19.05
C GLN A 122 -0.36 -3.62 -20.25
N GLU A 123 -0.14 -2.54 -20.99
CA GLU A 123 0.83 -2.55 -22.10
C GLU A 123 2.25 -2.88 -21.62
N TRP A 124 2.70 -2.27 -20.52
CA TRP A 124 4.03 -2.56 -19.96
C TRP A 124 4.15 -3.99 -19.42
N LEU A 125 3.10 -4.53 -18.81
CA LEU A 125 3.05 -5.94 -18.38
C LEU A 125 3.18 -6.89 -19.59
N GLN A 126 2.51 -6.59 -20.71
CA GLN A 126 2.59 -7.38 -21.94
C GLN A 126 4.00 -7.35 -22.55
N ARG A 127 4.70 -6.22 -22.45
CA ARG A 127 6.09 -6.07 -22.91
C ARG A 127 7.13 -6.68 -21.97
N SER A 128 6.73 -7.10 -20.76
CA SER A 128 7.62 -7.65 -19.72
C SER A 128 7.28 -9.08 -19.28
N PRO A 129 6.94 -10.02 -20.20
CA PRO A 129 6.31 -11.30 -19.83
C PRO A 129 7.20 -12.22 -18.99
N HIS A 130 8.52 -12.04 -19.06
CA HIS A 130 9.52 -12.87 -18.38
C HIS A 130 10.18 -12.19 -17.18
N ARG A 131 9.74 -10.98 -16.80
CA ARG A 131 10.30 -10.30 -15.63
C ARG A 131 9.94 -11.09 -14.38
N ARG A 132 10.95 -11.43 -13.58
CA ARG A 132 10.75 -12.10 -12.28
C ARG A 132 9.80 -11.27 -11.42
N GLY A 133 8.77 -11.92 -10.86
CA GLY A 133 7.73 -11.24 -10.08
C GLY A 133 6.51 -10.81 -10.89
N ILE A 134 6.43 -11.14 -12.19
CA ILE A 134 5.29 -10.76 -13.07
C ILE A 134 3.91 -11.15 -12.52
N ALA A 135 3.78 -12.30 -11.86
CA ALA A 135 2.53 -12.71 -11.24
C ALA A 135 2.13 -11.76 -10.10
N GLN A 136 3.07 -11.39 -9.22
CA GLN A 136 2.84 -10.42 -8.14
C GLN A 136 2.51 -9.05 -8.72
N ALA A 137 3.31 -8.59 -9.70
CA ALA A 137 3.11 -7.28 -10.31
C ALA A 137 1.72 -7.18 -10.94
N ARG A 138 1.27 -8.20 -11.67
CA ARG A 138 -0.09 -8.26 -12.23
C ARG A 138 -1.15 -8.17 -11.13
N ALA A 139 -1.03 -9.00 -10.08
CA ALA A 139 -2.00 -9.01 -8.99
C ALA A 139 -2.04 -7.68 -8.22
N VAL A 140 -0.89 -7.04 -7.99
CA VAL A 140 -0.80 -5.74 -7.31
C VAL A 140 -1.43 -4.64 -8.16
N LEU A 141 -1.06 -4.54 -9.45
CA LEU A 141 -1.54 -3.46 -10.33
C LEU A 141 -3.04 -3.64 -10.66
N GLU A 142 -3.53 -4.87 -10.73
CA GLU A 142 -4.96 -5.17 -10.85
C GLU A 142 -5.72 -4.76 -9.59
N ALA A 143 -5.17 -5.06 -8.41
CA ALA A 143 -5.78 -4.69 -7.14
C ALA A 143 -5.64 -3.20 -6.80
N ALA A 144 -4.75 -2.44 -7.45
CA ALA A 144 -4.52 -1.03 -7.12
C ALA A 144 -5.81 -0.19 -7.27
N THR A 145 -5.99 0.79 -6.39
CA THR A 145 -7.14 1.70 -6.39
C THR A 145 -6.70 3.11 -6.02
N PRO A 146 -7.21 4.16 -6.67
CA PRO A 146 -6.85 5.53 -6.31
C PRO A 146 -7.63 6.05 -5.10
N LEU A 147 -8.53 5.23 -4.52
CA LEU A 147 -9.41 5.58 -3.40
C LEU A 147 -8.80 5.32 -2.02
N ALA A 148 -7.71 4.55 -1.93
CA ALA A 148 -7.05 4.31 -0.65
C ALA A 148 -6.32 5.59 -0.20
N ASP A 149 -6.65 6.07 1.00
CA ASP A 149 -6.20 7.39 1.43
C ASP A 149 -4.90 7.38 2.23
N SER A 150 -4.58 6.24 2.84
CA SER A 150 -3.36 6.04 3.63
C SER A 150 -2.64 4.72 3.30
N PRO A 151 -1.31 4.64 3.55
CA PRO A 151 -0.58 3.38 3.43
C PRO A 151 -1.16 2.28 4.33
N GLY A 152 -1.68 2.63 5.51
CA GLY A 152 -2.32 1.68 6.42
C GLY A 152 -3.56 1.01 5.81
N GLU A 153 -4.41 1.78 5.11
CA GLU A 153 -5.56 1.24 4.37
C GLU A 153 -5.11 0.30 3.25
N SER A 154 -4.11 0.68 2.45
CA SER A 154 -3.58 -0.18 1.39
C SER A 154 -2.99 -1.48 1.92
N VAL A 155 -2.25 -1.43 3.03
CA VAL A 155 -1.68 -2.62 3.68
C VAL A 155 -2.78 -3.50 4.29
N MET A 156 -3.80 -2.91 4.90
CA MET A 156 -4.97 -3.64 5.39
C MET A 156 -5.71 -4.35 4.25
N ARG A 157 -5.89 -3.65 3.13
CA ARG A 157 -6.50 -4.19 1.92
C ARG A 157 -5.67 -5.31 1.31
N TRP A 158 -4.34 -5.19 1.30
CA TRP A 158 -3.46 -6.30 0.93
C TRP A 158 -3.70 -7.53 1.81
N LEU A 159 -3.79 -7.36 3.14
CA LEU A 159 -4.01 -8.48 4.06
C LEU A 159 -5.33 -9.18 3.77
N THR A 160 -6.41 -8.45 3.51
CA THR A 160 -7.72 -9.05 3.25
C THR A 160 -7.74 -9.82 1.92
N LEU A 161 -7.07 -9.29 0.89
CA LEU A 161 -6.86 -9.99 -0.39
C LEU A 161 -6.00 -11.25 -0.22
N VAL A 162 -4.96 -11.19 0.61
CA VAL A 162 -4.11 -12.35 0.96
C VAL A 162 -4.92 -13.45 1.64
N LEU A 163 -5.82 -13.09 2.56
CA LEU A 163 -6.72 -14.05 3.21
C LEU A 163 -7.73 -14.68 2.25
N GLY A 164 -7.88 -14.14 1.04
CA GLY A 164 -8.82 -14.61 0.04
C GLY A 164 -10.23 -14.09 0.23
N LEU A 165 -10.41 -13.03 1.04
CA LEU A 165 -11.68 -12.33 1.12
C LEU A 165 -11.99 -11.67 -0.23
N ALA A 166 -13.28 -11.49 -0.52
CA ALA A 166 -13.69 -10.66 -1.66
C ALA A 166 -13.07 -9.26 -1.52
N ALA A 167 -12.74 -8.61 -2.64
CA ALA A 167 -12.16 -7.28 -2.62
C ALA A 167 -13.11 -6.32 -1.84
N PRO A 168 -12.61 -5.62 -0.81
CA PRO A 168 -13.45 -4.68 -0.06
C PRO A 168 -13.85 -3.52 -0.95
N GLN A 169 -15.03 -2.96 -0.70
CA GLN A 169 -15.38 -1.65 -1.23
C GLN A 169 -14.62 -0.60 -0.43
N VAL A 170 -13.93 0.29 -1.15
CA VAL A 170 -13.05 1.32 -0.57
C VAL A 170 -13.76 2.67 -0.66
N GLN A 171 -13.67 3.49 0.40
CA GLN A 171 -14.39 4.76 0.48
C GLN A 171 -15.88 4.57 0.16
N TYR A 172 -16.53 3.64 0.87
CA TYR A 172 -17.94 3.33 0.64
C TYR A 172 -18.84 4.34 1.35
N ARG A 173 -19.75 4.95 0.60
CA ARG A 173 -20.66 5.97 1.12
C ARG A 173 -21.85 5.34 1.82
N VAL A 174 -22.04 5.68 3.08
CA VAL A 174 -23.25 5.37 3.86
C VAL A 174 -23.92 6.66 4.30
N SER A 175 -25.25 6.65 4.38
CA SER A 175 -26.00 7.82 4.83
C SER A 175 -27.30 7.40 5.50
N ASP A 176 -27.70 8.15 6.51
CA ASP A 176 -29.05 8.14 7.05
C ASP A 176 -29.82 9.40 6.58
N HIS A 177 -30.94 9.71 7.22
CA HIS A 177 -31.75 10.89 6.89
C HIS A 177 -31.09 12.23 7.25
N ALA A 178 -30.03 12.24 8.07
CA ALA A 178 -29.45 13.43 8.65
C ALA A 178 -27.96 13.62 8.33
N SER A 179 -27.25 12.56 7.93
CA SER A 179 -25.79 12.53 7.85
C SER A 179 -25.28 11.57 6.79
N MET A 180 -24.05 11.84 6.34
CA MET A 180 -23.35 11.05 5.33
C MET A 180 -21.92 10.81 5.79
N TRP A 181 -21.47 9.55 5.68
CA TRP A 181 -20.16 9.11 6.10
C TRP A 181 -19.51 8.23 5.03
N TRP A 182 -18.18 8.14 5.11
CA TRP A 182 -17.37 7.30 4.24
C TRP A 182 -16.69 6.22 5.08
N LEU A 183 -16.77 4.98 4.62
CA LEU A 183 -16.16 3.82 5.26
C LEU A 183 -14.88 3.45 4.51
N ASP A 184 -13.77 3.30 5.23
CA ASP A 184 -12.46 3.05 4.62
C ASP A 184 -12.45 1.77 3.77
N LEU A 185 -12.72 0.61 4.39
CA LEU A 185 -12.78 -0.70 3.74
C LEU A 185 -14.00 -1.47 4.26
N CYS A 186 -14.91 -1.89 3.38
CA CYS A 186 -16.13 -2.57 3.83
C CYS A 186 -16.60 -3.72 2.93
N TRP A 187 -17.43 -4.57 3.52
CA TRP A 187 -18.20 -5.63 2.85
C TRP A 187 -19.68 -5.42 3.17
N PRO A 188 -20.43 -4.66 2.32
CA PRO A 188 -21.83 -4.33 2.59
C PRO A 188 -22.71 -5.56 2.78
N GLU A 189 -22.48 -6.63 2.01
CA GLU A 189 -23.22 -7.90 2.12
C GLU A 189 -23.06 -8.59 3.48
N HIS A 190 -22.03 -8.23 4.25
CA HIS A 190 -21.77 -8.78 5.57
C HIS A 190 -21.96 -7.75 6.69
N GLY A 191 -22.25 -6.48 6.36
CA GLY A 191 -22.30 -5.39 7.32
C GLY A 191 -20.97 -5.19 8.06
N ILE A 192 -19.82 -5.46 7.42
CA ILE A 192 -18.50 -5.36 8.05
C ILE A 192 -17.76 -4.15 7.51
N VAL A 193 -17.15 -3.37 8.41
CA VAL A 193 -16.21 -2.29 8.08
C VAL A 193 -14.92 -2.45 8.87
N ILE A 194 -13.79 -2.25 8.20
CA ILE A 194 -12.48 -2.11 8.80
C ILE A 194 -12.07 -0.65 8.65
N GLU A 195 -11.68 -0.01 9.76
CA GLU A 195 -11.10 1.34 9.75
C GLU A 195 -9.70 1.29 10.36
N VAL A 196 -8.75 1.93 9.67
CA VAL A 196 -7.35 1.95 10.09
C VAL A 196 -7.08 3.25 10.84
N ASP A 197 -7.07 3.16 12.17
CA ASP A 197 -6.92 4.32 13.03
C ASP A 197 -5.46 4.78 13.09
N GLY A 198 -5.22 5.99 12.56
CA GLY A 198 -4.01 6.74 12.80
C GLY A 198 -4.09 7.44 14.16
N ARG A 199 -3.19 7.06 15.07
CA ARG A 199 -2.94 7.61 16.42
C ARG A 199 -3.00 9.16 16.59
N VAL A 200 -3.12 9.92 15.51
CA VAL A 200 -2.95 11.38 15.40
C VAL A 200 -4.30 12.13 15.22
N LYS A 201 -5.45 11.46 15.10
CA LYS A 201 -6.72 12.14 14.75
C LYS A 201 -7.55 12.68 15.92
N TYR A 202 -7.22 12.41 17.19
CA TYR A 202 -8.03 12.85 18.34
C TYR A 202 -7.28 13.87 19.21
N ASN A 203 -7.24 15.13 18.77
CA ASN A 203 -6.56 16.20 19.51
C ASN A 203 -7.40 16.76 20.66
N THR A 204 -8.72 16.53 20.67
CA THR A 204 -9.65 17.00 21.71
C THR A 204 -10.62 15.92 22.19
N ARG A 205 -11.26 16.14 23.35
CA ARG A 205 -12.32 15.25 23.86
C ARG A 205 -13.57 15.31 22.98
N GLU A 206 -13.82 16.49 22.41
CA GLU A 206 -14.92 16.76 21.50
C GLU A 206 -14.79 15.94 20.21
N ASP A 207 -13.58 15.84 19.64
CA ASP A 207 -13.32 14.99 18.45
C ASP A 207 -13.65 13.52 18.74
N ALA A 208 -13.21 13.02 19.90
CA ALA A 208 -13.50 11.65 20.32
C ALA A 208 -14.99 11.40 20.55
N TRP A 209 -15.72 12.40 21.06
CA TRP A 209 -17.17 12.32 21.25
C TRP A 209 -17.92 12.31 19.92
N GLN A 210 -17.56 13.17 18.97
CA GLN A 210 -18.17 13.18 17.63
C GLN A 210 -17.89 11.89 16.87
N GLU A 211 -16.67 11.36 16.97
CA GLU A 211 -16.33 10.06 16.39
C GLU A 211 -17.15 8.91 16.99
N LYS A 212 -17.37 8.93 18.30
CA LYS A 212 -18.24 7.96 18.97
C LYS A 212 -19.67 8.05 18.44
N LEU A 213 -20.24 9.26 18.35
CA LEU A 213 -21.59 9.45 17.82
C LEU A 213 -21.71 8.98 16.37
N ARG A 214 -20.71 9.27 15.53
CA ARG A 214 -20.62 8.75 14.16
C ARG A 214 -20.67 7.22 14.15
N GLN A 215 -19.82 6.58 14.96
CA GLN A 215 -19.76 5.14 15.01
C GLN A 215 -21.08 4.53 15.48
N ASP A 216 -21.67 5.06 16.55
CA ASP A 216 -22.94 4.58 17.10
C ASP A 216 -24.07 4.67 16.05
N ALA A 217 -24.13 5.76 15.26
CA ALA A 217 -25.08 5.91 14.17
C ALA A 217 -24.87 4.89 13.05
N ILE A 218 -23.62 4.65 12.64
CA ILE A 218 -23.30 3.67 11.61
C ILE A 218 -23.58 2.24 12.09
N GLN A 219 -23.32 1.94 13.36
CA GLN A 219 -23.66 0.65 13.95
C GLN A 219 -25.18 0.42 14.03
N ALA A 220 -25.97 1.46 14.30
CA ALA A 220 -27.44 1.37 14.28
C ALA A 220 -27.99 1.01 12.89
N MET A 221 -27.25 1.29 11.82
CA MET A 221 -27.57 0.86 10.44
C MET A 221 -27.17 -0.59 10.14
N GLY A 222 -26.70 -1.36 11.13
CA GLY A 222 -26.34 -2.77 10.99
C GLY A 222 -24.88 -3.04 10.65
N TRP A 223 -24.03 -2.02 10.69
CA TRP A 223 -22.59 -2.17 10.46
C TRP A 223 -21.84 -2.58 11.72
N ARG A 224 -20.77 -3.36 11.55
CA ARG A 224 -19.90 -3.77 12.63
C ARG A 224 -18.45 -3.39 12.32
N PHE A 225 -17.88 -2.61 13.22
CA PHE A 225 -16.55 -2.04 13.07
C PHE A 225 -15.47 -2.99 13.57
N ILE A 226 -14.40 -3.09 12.79
CA ILE A 226 -13.12 -3.67 13.17
C ILE A 226 -12.12 -2.52 13.14
N ARG A 227 -11.87 -1.92 14.30
CA ARG A 227 -10.83 -0.89 14.43
C ARG A 227 -9.47 -1.54 14.43
N VAL A 228 -8.57 -1.06 13.58
CA VAL A 228 -7.19 -1.54 13.53
C VAL A 228 -6.24 -0.39 13.77
N THR A 229 -5.42 -0.54 14.79
CA THR A 229 -4.34 0.41 15.07
C THR A 229 -3.08 0.02 14.30
N TYR A 230 -2.22 1.01 14.02
CA TYR A 230 -0.92 0.75 13.39
C TYR A 230 -0.03 -0.26 14.14
N GLY A 231 -0.24 -0.44 15.46
CA GLY A 231 0.52 -1.40 16.25
C GLY A 231 0.19 -2.86 15.93
N GLU A 232 -1.04 -3.14 15.50
CA GLU A 232 -1.53 -4.50 15.22
C GLU A 232 -0.91 -5.12 13.97
N PHE A 233 -0.44 -4.31 13.03
CA PHE A 233 0.28 -4.80 11.86
C PHE A 233 1.58 -5.56 12.22
N ARG A 234 2.10 -5.41 13.45
CA ARG A 234 3.26 -6.16 13.99
C ARG A 234 2.99 -7.65 14.12
N ASP A 235 1.74 -8.04 14.29
CA ASP A 235 1.31 -9.42 14.37
C ASP A 235 0.17 -9.65 13.37
N LEU A 236 0.56 -9.95 12.13
CA LEU A 236 -0.40 -10.17 11.05
C LEU A 236 -1.26 -11.41 11.27
N ARG A 237 -0.81 -12.37 12.08
CA ARG A 237 -1.58 -13.58 12.40
C ARG A 237 -2.73 -13.22 13.33
N ALA A 238 -2.43 -12.55 14.45
CA ALA A 238 -3.46 -12.08 15.38
C ALA A 238 -4.46 -11.13 14.68
N LEU A 239 -3.95 -10.24 13.81
CA LEU A 239 -4.80 -9.35 13.03
C LEU A 239 -5.67 -10.11 12.02
N ALA A 240 -5.12 -11.11 11.32
CA ALA A 240 -5.90 -11.97 10.44
C ALA A 240 -6.99 -12.72 11.19
N ASP A 241 -6.68 -13.32 12.33
CA ASP A 241 -7.64 -14.05 13.16
C ASP A 241 -8.78 -13.12 13.65
N LYS A 242 -8.44 -11.89 14.07
CA LYS A 242 -9.41 -10.85 14.42
C LYS A 242 -10.33 -10.48 13.26
N ILE A 243 -9.79 -10.33 12.05
CA ILE A 243 -10.58 -10.03 10.84
C ILE A 243 -11.49 -11.20 10.51
N LEU A 244 -10.96 -12.43 10.43
CA LEU A 244 -11.73 -13.62 10.04
C LEU A 244 -12.85 -13.94 11.03
N ALA A 245 -12.64 -13.72 12.34
CA ALA A 245 -13.67 -13.89 13.36
C ALA A 245 -14.88 -12.96 13.15
N ALA A 246 -14.74 -11.91 12.34
CA ALA A 246 -15.84 -11.05 11.97
C ALA A 246 -16.69 -11.62 10.83
N PHE A 247 -16.16 -12.49 9.97
CA PHE A 247 -16.93 -13.00 8.83
C PHE A 247 -17.78 -14.22 9.20
N PRO A 248 -18.91 -14.47 8.50
CA PRO A 248 -19.68 -15.69 8.70
C PRO A 248 -18.81 -16.95 8.51
N PRO A 249 -18.97 -18.01 9.33
CA PRO A 249 -18.12 -19.21 9.25
C PRO A 249 -18.10 -19.87 7.87
N GLY A 250 -19.23 -19.85 7.13
CA GLY A 250 -19.30 -20.38 5.77
C GLY A 250 -18.43 -19.59 4.77
N VAL A 251 -18.34 -18.27 4.94
CA VAL A 251 -17.43 -17.43 4.15
C VAL A 251 -15.99 -17.82 4.47
N VAL A 252 -15.63 -17.86 5.76
CA VAL A 252 -14.27 -18.22 6.21
C VAL A 252 -13.84 -19.61 5.71
N ALA A 253 -14.73 -20.61 5.77
CA ALA A 253 -14.46 -21.97 5.30
C ALA A 253 -14.25 -22.08 3.77
N SER A 254 -14.82 -21.15 3.01
CA SER A 254 -14.70 -21.12 1.53
C SER A 254 -13.48 -20.34 1.03
N LEU A 255 -12.80 -19.59 1.89
CA LEU A 255 -11.67 -18.75 1.49
C LEU A 255 -10.55 -19.56 0.83
N ARG A 256 -9.89 -18.91 -0.12
CA ARG A 256 -8.69 -19.43 -0.80
C ARG A 256 -7.62 -18.36 -0.73
N PRO A 257 -6.60 -18.52 0.15
CA PRO A 257 -5.57 -17.51 0.29
C PRO A 257 -4.88 -17.20 -1.03
N ASN A 258 -4.71 -15.91 -1.33
CA ASN A 258 -4.04 -15.47 -2.54
C ASN A 258 -2.52 -15.63 -2.41
N ARG A 259 -2.02 -16.78 -2.85
CA ARG A 259 -0.60 -17.14 -2.78
C ARG A 259 0.32 -16.25 -3.60
N VAL A 260 -0.22 -15.52 -4.59
CA VAL A 260 0.57 -14.59 -5.40
C VAL A 260 0.93 -13.32 -4.62
N LEU A 261 0.04 -12.89 -3.72
CA LEU A 261 0.25 -11.73 -2.84
C LEU A 261 0.93 -12.10 -1.51
N LEU A 262 0.97 -13.38 -1.16
CA LEU A 262 1.78 -13.95 -0.07
C LEU A 262 3.25 -14.04 -0.52
N ARG A 263 4.01 -12.94 -0.42
CA ARG A 263 5.45 -12.96 -0.74
C ARG A 263 6.18 -14.01 0.13
N PRO A 264 7.17 -14.76 -0.41
CA PRO A 264 8.13 -15.46 0.44
C PRO A 264 8.81 -14.48 1.42
N GLY A 265 8.81 -14.78 2.71
CA GLY A 265 9.40 -13.94 3.77
C GLY A 265 8.39 -13.24 4.67
N THR A 266 7.20 -12.89 4.19
CA THR A 266 6.06 -12.56 5.06
C THR A 266 5.45 -13.86 5.56
N ARG A 267 5.96 -14.42 6.67
CA ARG A 267 5.12 -15.36 7.42
C ARG A 267 4.05 -14.50 8.05
N LEU A 268 2.76 -14.86 7.90
CA LEU A 268 1.70 -14.17 8.65
C LEU A 268 2.04 -14.13 10.15
N GLU A 269 2.82 -15.11 10.61
CA GLU A 269 3.29 -15.26 11.99
C GLU A 269 4.45 -14.31 12.38
N SER A 270 5.16 -13.69 11.42
CA SER A 270 6.35 -12.85 11.68
C SER A 270 6.16 -11.35 11.41
N GLY A 271 4.95 -10.92 11.02
CA GLY A 271 4.62 -9.50 10.82
C GLY A 271 5.26 -8.87 9.56
N LEU A 272 4.98 -7.58 9.28
CA LEU A 272 5.54 -6.90 8.08
C LEU A 272 7.06 -6.62 8.17
N CYS A 273 7.71 -6.91 9.30
CA CYS A 273 9.13 -6.64 9.53
C CYS A 273 10.06 -7.48 8.65
N GLU A 274 9.65 -8.68 8.23
CA GLU A 274 10.46 -9.58 7.41
C GLU A 274 10.25 -9.40 5.89
N GLY A 275 9.35 -8.47 5.51
CA GLY A 275 8.85 -8.35 4.14
C GLY A 275 9.83 -7.82 3.10
N SER A 276 10.85 -7.05 3.47
CA SER A 276 11.80 -6.45 2.51
C SER A 276 12.91 -7.42 2.09
N MET A 277 12.80 -8.00 0.89
CA MET A 277 13.69 -9.05 0.38
C MET A 277 15.05 -8.59 -0.18
N LEU A 278 15.47 -7.36 0.11
CA LEU A 278 16.86 -6.99 -0.06
C LEU A 278 17.69 -7.45 1.17
N GLY A 279 17.00 -7.88 2.24
CA GLY A 279 17.55 -8.43 3.47
C GLY A 279 17.90 -9.92 3.52
N LEU A 280 17.79 -10.72 2.44
CA LEU A 280 18.05 -12.18 2.53
C LEU A 280 18.90 -12.81 1.41
N ARG A 281 19.82 -12.07 0.77
CA ARG A 281 20.86 -12.69 -0.08
C ARG A 281 22.28 -12.31 0.34
N ARG A 282 22.72 -12.91 1.47
CA ARG A 282 24.07 -13.49 1.57
C ARG A 282 23.94 -15.01 1.48
N ARG A 283 24.32 -15.58 0.34
CA ARG A 283 25.31 -16.66 0.27
C ARG A 283 26.20 -16.33 -0.92
#